data_AF-A0A838MMT6-F1
#
_entry.id   AF-A0A838MMT6-F1
#
_cell.length_a   1.000
_cell.length_b   1.000
_cell.length_c   1.000
_cell.angle_alpha   90.00
_cell.angle_beta   90.00
_cell.angle_gamma   90.00
#
_symmetry.space_group_name_H-M   'P 1'
#
loop_
_entity.id
_entity.type
_entity.pdbx_description
1 polymer ?
#
loop_
_entity_poly.entity_id
_entity_poly.type
_entity_poly.pdbx_seq_one_letter_code
_entity_poly.pdbx_strand_id
1 'polypeptide(L)'
;MFDVEGDIEMVTINSRIDRADLAAYEFGGTAALPLTRRDRESTPAFDVALSDVAVSDEALTCWSQIDGKARMVLDRNSQLVACSASARQIIDNCECVRIERGVVVAAQERFRKSFDDLRTAGKGRVASLLIPCSDGDGHWIVRAVESGDGSIFVTLQCANGRYSAQLADLEAAFGLTPCEARVVEGLYHGRSPQEIADEQEISIHTVRAHIRRCYDKMHISCREQLWHRLGAYQI
;
A
#
# COMPACT_ATOMS: atom_id res chain seq x y z
N MET A 1 -14.21 -23.85 -27.27
CA MET A 1 -12.96 -24.64 -27.24
C MET A 1 -11.89 -23.73 -27.83
N PHE A 2 -11.30 -22.90 -26.97
CA PHE A 2 -10.15 -22.07 -27.29
C PHE A 2 -9.16 -22.32 -26.17
N ASP A 3 -8.09 -23.00 -26.56
CA ASP A 3 -6.91 -23.28 -25.75
C ASP A 3 -6.13 -21.97 -25.59
N VAL A 4 -5.79 -21.60 -24.36
CA VAL A 4 -4.88 -20.50 -24.07
C VAL A 4 -3.88 -21.00 -23.02
N GLU A 5 -2.95 -21.83 -23.48
CA GLU A 5 -1.64 -21.96 -22.85
C GLU A 5 -0.92 -20.62 -23.06
N GLY A 6 -0.99 -19.75 -22.04
CA GLY A 6 -0.23 -18.51 -21.97
C GLY A 6 0.82 -18.62 -20.88
N ASP A 7 2.08 -18.76 -21.29
CA ASP A 7 3.25 -18.66 -20.43
C ASP A 7 3.19 -17.37 -19.58
N ILE A 8 3.27 -17.53 -18.26
CA ILE A 8 3.32 -16.41 -17.31
C ILE A 8 4.78 -15.96 -17.22
N GLU A 9 5.14 -14.89 -17.93
CA GLU A 9 6.43 -14.22 -17.73
C GLU A 9 6.49 -13.56 -16.34
N MET A 10 7.49 -13.94 -15.56
CA MET A 10 7.91 -13.25 -14.34
C MET A 10 8.39 -11.84 -14.68
N VAL A 11 7.54 -10.83 -14.51
CA VAL A 11 7.92 -9.42 -14.73
C VAL A 11 8.82 -8.96 -13.59
N THR A 12 10.13 -8.90 -13.85
CA THR A 12 11.10 -8.21 -12.98
C THR A 12 10.99 -6.71 -13.22
N ILE A 13 10.28 -5.99 -12.35
CA ILE A 13 10.30 -4.52 -12.36
C ILE A 13 11.59 -4.06 -11.68
N ASN A 14 12.60 -3.71 -12.48
CA ASN A 14 13.82 -3.06 -12.01
C ASN A 14 13.56 -1.55 -11.91
N SER A 15 13.18 -1.04 -10.75
CA SER A 15 13.07 0.40 -10.52
C SER A 15 14.47 1.01 -10.35
N ARG A 16 15.13 1.35 -11.46
CA ARG A 16 16.19 2.37 -11.47
C ARG A 16 15.50 3.73 -11.33
N ILE A 17 15.50 4.29 -10.13
CA ILE A 17 15.29 5.73 -9.98
C ILE A 17 16.61 6.38 -10.39
N ASP A 18 16.60 7.06 -11.54
CA ASP A 18 17.74 7.79 -12.05
C ASP A 18 17.99 9.02 -11.17
N ARG A 19 19.26 9.23 -10.80
CA ARG A 19 19.68 10.20 -9.76
C ARG A 19 19.65 11.66 -10.26
N ALA A 20 19.15 11.90 -11.47
CA ALA A 20 19.21 13.19 -12.16
C ALA A 20 18.00 14.11 -11.91
N ASP A 21 16.85 13.59 -11.46
CA ASP A 21 15.61 14.37 -11.34
C ASP A 21 15.44 15.13 -10.01
N LEU A 22 16.41 15.01 -9.08
CA LEU A 22 16.36 15.68 -7.76
C LEU A 22 17.04 17.07 -7.73
N ALA A 23 17.54 17.58 -8.85
CA ALA A 23 18.37 18.80 -8.88
C ALA A 23 17.61 20.11 -9.20
N ALA A 24 16.28 20.11 -9.33
CA ALA A 24 15.53 21.29 -9.81
C ALA A 24 14.66 22.00 -8.76
N TYR A 25 14.80 21.70 -7.47
CA TYR A 25 14.08 22.42 -6.41
C TYR A 25 15.02 23.33 -5.62
N GLU A 26 15.41 24.45 -6.24
CA GLU A 26 16.13 25.53 -5.57
C GLU A 26 15.17 26.30 -4.64
N PHE A 27 15.39 26.22 -3.33
CA PHE A 27 14.92 27.23 -2.38
C PHE A 27 16.07 28.15 -1.99
N GLY A 28 15.77 29.44 -2.02
CA GLY A 28 16.71 30.56 -1.88
C GLY A 28 17.57 30.55 -0.60
N GLY A 29 18.70 31.24 -0.74
CA GLY A 29 19.87 31.14 0.12
C GLY A 29 19.67 31.42 1.60
N THR A 30 20.52 30.77 2.39
CA THR A 30 20.97 31.25 3.70
C THR A 30 22.44 30.85 3.85
N ALA A 31 23.27 31.82 4.22
CA ALA A 31 24.72 31.74 4.22
C ALA A 31 25.28 30.55 5.01
N ALA A 32 26.23 29.83 4.42
CA ALA A 32 27.00 28.78 5.07
C ALA A 32 27.88 29.38 6.18
N LEU A 33 27.56 29.05 7.44
CA LEU A 33 28.45 29.25 8.58
C LEU A 33 29.40 28.05 8.71
N PRO A 34 30.69 28.26 9.03
CA PRO A 34 31.67 27.19 9.08
C PRO A 34 31.46 26.31 10.33
N LEU A 35 31.19 25.02 10.12
CA LEU A 35 31.16 24.03 11.20
C LEU A 35 32.58 23.80 11.71
N THR A 36 32.84 24.28 12.92
CA THR A 36 34.07 24.00 13.67
C THR A 36 34.00 22.59 14.26
N ARG A 37 35.05 21.79 14.02
CA ARG A 37 35.25 20.46 14.64
C ARG A 37 35.40 20.62 16.15
N ARG A 38 34.42 20.14 16.92
CA ARG A 38 34.41 19.74 18.35
C ARG A 38 33.02 19.12 18.58
N ASP A 39 32.78 17.99 19.22
CA ASP A 39 33.57 17.01 19.93
C ASP A 39 32.93 15.64 19.65
N ARG A 40 33.74 14.56 19.72
CA ARG A 40 33.23 13.18 19.70
C ARG A 40 32.49 12.92 21.01
N GLU A 41 31.23 13.34 21.10
CA GLU A 41 30.32 12.80 22.09
C GLU A 41 29.82 11.45 21.58
N SER A 42 30.15 10.43 22.37
CA SER A 42 29.70 9.06 22.30
C SER A 42 28.20 8.95 22.03
N THR A 43 27.84 8.64 20.79
CA THR A 43 26.51 8.15 20.42
C THR A 43 26.22 6.91 21.27
N PRO A 44 25.10 6.83 22.02
CA PRO A 44 24.72 5.59 22.67
C PRO A 44 24.43 4.58 21.55
N ALA A 45 25.21 3.50 21.51
CA ALA A 45 24.89 2.36 20.67
C ALA A 45 23.51 1.86 21.11
N PHE A 46 22.50 2.05 20.26
CA PHE A 46 21.23 1.34 20.37
C PHE A 46 21.51 -0.13 20.05
N ASP A 47 22.04 -0.84 21.04
CA ASP A 47 22.26 -2.29 21.00
C ASP A 47 20.91 -2.95 21.32
N VAL A 48 19.92 -2.75 20.45
CA VAL A 48 18.77 -3.63 20.42
C VAL A 48 19.28 -4.91 19.78
N ALA A 49 19.44 -5.96 20.58
CA ALA A 49 19.60 -7.31 20.05
C ALA A 49 18.39 -7.60 19.16
N LEU A 50 18.55 -7.39 17.85
CA LEU A 50 17.53 -7.52 16.80
C LEU A 50 17.05 -8.97 16.62
N SER A 51 17.53 -9.93 17.43
CA SER A 51 17.21 -11.34 17.32
C SER A 51 15.81 -11.72 17.79
N ASP A 52 15.12 -10.87 18.56
CA ASP A 52 13.93 -11.30 19.31
C ASP A 52 12.70 -10.40 19.18
N VAL A 53 12.59 -9.57 18.13
CA VAL A 53 11.27 -9.03 17.78
C VAL A 53 10.46 -10.19 17.20
N ALA A 54 9.85 -10.98 18.08
CA ALA A 54 8.91 -12.01 17.71
C ALA A 54 7.79 -11.35 16.91
N VAL A 55 7.72 -11.65 15.61
CA VAL A 55 6.64 -11.14 14.77
C VAL A 55 5.35 -11.79 15.25
N SER A 56 4.48 -10.99 15.87
CA SER A 56 3.19 -11.41 16.40
C SER A 56 2.03 -10.91 15.54
N ASP A 57 0.88 -11.58 15.64
CA ASP A 57 -0.37 -11.16 14.99
C ASP A 57 -0.78 -9.74 15.40
N GLU A 58 -0.56 -9.40 16.68
CA GLU A 58 -0.87 -8.08 17.23
C GLU A 58 -0.01 -6.99 16.60
N ALA A 59 1.31 -7.22 16.49
CA ALA A 59 2.21 -6.27 15.84
C ALA A 59 1.85 -6.03 14.37
N LEU A 60 1.54 -7.10 13.63
CA LEU A 60 1.11 -7.00 12.23
C LEU A 60 -0.23 -6.27 12.09
N THR A 61 -1.16 -6.51 13.02
CA THR A 61 -2.46 -5.83 13.05
C THR A 61 -2.29 -4.34 13.32
N CYS A 62 -1.45 -3.94 14.27
CA CYS A 62 -1.13 -2.53 14.51
C CYS A 62 -0.50 -1.87 13.28
N TRP A 63 0.43 -2.54 12.57
CA TRP A 63 0.97 -2.01 11.31
C TRP A 63 -0.08 -1.86 10.22
N SER A 64 -1.01 -2.81 10.08
CA SER A 64 -2.12 -2.68 9.13
C SER A 64 -3.03 -1.48 9.42
N GLN A 65 -3.13 -1.02 10.67
CA GLN A 65 -3.88 0.20 11.00
C GLN A 65 -3.19 1.48 10.53
N ILE A 66 -1.87 1.44 10.29
CA ILE A 66 -1.09 2.61 9.85
C ILE A 66 -1.19 2.81 8.34
N ASP A 67 -1.12 1.73 7.55
CA ASP A 67 -1.01 1.84 6.10
C ASP A 67 -1.97 0.93 5.31
N GLY A 68 -2.98 0.38 5.99
CA GLY A 68 -4.06 -0.42 5.42
C GLY A 68 -3.67 -1.80 4.85
N LYS A 69 -2.38 -2.14 4.77
CA LYS A 69 -1.95 -3.36 4.08
C LYS A 69 -2.17 -4.61 4.91
N ALA A 70 -2.74 -5.64 4.28
CA ALA A 70 -2.79 -6.99 4.84
C ALA A 70 -1.41 -7.64 4.78
N ARG A 71 -0.98 -8.24 5.90
CA ARG A 71 0.35 -8.82 6.06
C ARG A 71 0.32 -10.19 6.69
N MET A 72 1.26 -11.04 6.32
CA MET A 72 1.53 -12.30 7.00
C MET A 72 3.02 -12.63 6.97
N VAL A 73 3.41 -13.50 7.89
CA VAL A 73 4.75 -14.10 7.95
C VAL A 73 4.62 -15.60 7.87
N LEU A 74 5.42 -16.18 6.99
CA LEU A 74 5.55 -17.62 6.81
C LEU A 74 6.93 -18.08 7.27
N ASP A 75 7.02 -19.33 7.74
CA ASP A 75 8.31 -19.97 7.95
C ASP A 75 8.90 -20.47 6.61
N ARG A 76 10.11 -21.02 6.65
CA ARG A 76 10.78 -21.63 5.48
C ARG A 76 10.01 -22.79 4.84
N ASN A 77 9.06 -23.40 5.55
CA ASN A 77 8.21 -24.48 5.08
C ASN A 77 6.83 -23.97 4.64
N SER A 78 6.67 -22.65 4.54
CA SER A 78 5.43 -21.97 4.14
C SER A 78 4.26 -22.15 5.13
N GLN A 79 4.56 -22.52 6.37
CA GLN A 79 3.61 -22.53 7.46
C GLN A 79 3.32 -21.10 7.89
N LEU A 80 2.06 -20.79 8.20
CA LEU A 80 1.70 -19.48 8.74
C LEU A 80 2.27 -19.33 10.17
N VAL A 81 3.11 -18.32 10.37
CA VAL A 81 3.68 -17.96 11.68
C VAL A 81 2.85 -16.88 12.34
N ALA A 82 2.52 -15.83 11.58
CA ALA A 82 1.72 -14.71 12.05
C ALA A 82 0.95 -14.03 10.90
N CYS A 83 -0.16 -13.35 11.19
CA CYS A 83 -0.90 -12.54 10.24
C CYS A 83 -1.63 -11.36 10.89
N SER A 84 -1.84 -10.29 10.11
CA SER A 84 -2.76 -9.23 10.50
C SER A 84 -4.21 -9.69 10.43
N ALA A 85 -5.12 -9.02 11.16
CA ALA A 85 -6.56 -9.31 11.10
C ALA A 85 -7.14 -9.25 9.67
N SER A 86 -6.70 -8.30 8.84
CA SER A 86 -7.12 -8.21 7.43
C SER A 86 -6.60 -9.37 6.57
N ALA A 87 -5.35 -9.82 6.80
CA ALA A 87 -4.82 -11.01 6.13
C ALA A 87 -5.55 -12.27 6.57
N ARG A 88 -5.92 -12.36 7.85
CA ARG A 88 -6.72 -13.48 8.38
C ARG A 88 -8.06 -13.58 7.67
N GLN A 89 -8.77 -12.47 7.49
CA GLN A 89 -10.02 -12.42 6.76
C GLN A 89 -9.87 -12.90 5.30
N ILE A 90 -8.83 -12.44 4.60
CA ILE A 90 -8.53 -12.86 3.21
C ILE A 90 -8.30 -14.38 3.13
N ILE A 91 -7.59 -14.96 4.10
CA ILE A 91 -7.34 -16.40 4.19
C ILE A 91 -8.64 -17.15 4.46
N ASP A 92 -9.43 -16.73 5.46
CA ASP A 92 -10.65 -17.41 5.89
C ASP A 92 -11.71 -17.38 4.77
N ASN A 93 -11.79 -16.28 4.00
CA ASN A 93 -12.65 -16.14 2.82
C ASN A 93 -12.10 -16.81 1.55
N CYS A 94 -10.87 -17.35 1.60
CA CYS A 94 -10.20 -17.98 0.47
C CYS A 94 -10.09 -17.09 -0.79
N GLU A 95 -9.86 -15.77 -0.63
CA GLU A 95 -9.96 -14.82 -1.75
C GLU A 95 -8.78 -14.96 -2.74
N CYS A 96 -7.55 -15.02 -2.23
CA CYS A 96 -6.34 -15.25 -3.04
C CYS A 96 -5.44 -16.37 -2.50
N VAL A 97 -5.51 -16.62 -1.20
CA VAL A 97 -4.75 -17.66 -0.49
C VAL A 97 -5.65 -18.40 0.48
N ARG A 98 -5.25 -19.62 0.86
CA ARG A 98 -5.91 -20.44 1.88
C ARG A 98 -4.88 -21.27 2.64
N ILE A 99 -5.28 -21.90 3.74
CA ILE A 99 -4.42 -22.78 4.52
C ILE A 99 -4.78 -24.24 4.24
N GLU A 100 -3.77 -25.04 3.88
CA GLU A 100 -3.87 -26.49 3.70
C GLU A 100 -2.86 -27.18 4.60
N ARG A 101 -3.34 -27.89 5.64
CA ARG A 101 -2.48 -28.58 6.62
C ARG A 101 -1.44 -27.65 7.26
N GLY A 102 -1.83 -26.39 7.51
CA GLY A 102 -0.99 -25.33 8.07
C GLY A 102 -0.24 -24.50 7.03
N VAL A 103 -0.04 -25.05 5.83
CA VAL A 103 0.71 -24.41 4.76
C VAL A 103 -0.19 -23.42 4.04
N VAL A 104 0.26 -22.18 3.90
CA VAL A 104 -0.44 -21.20 3.06
C VAL A 104 -0.22 -21.58 1.60
N VAL A 105 -1.27 -21.59 0.80
CA VAL A 105 -1.18 -21.86 -0.65
C VAL A 105 -2.07 -20.87 -1.40
N ALA A 106 -1.81 -20.67 -2.70
CA ALA A 106 -2.75 -19.95 -3.54
C ALA A 106 -4.12 -20.64 -3.53
N ALA A 107 -5.20 -19.86 -3.43
CA ALA A 107 -6.56 -20.38 -3.45
C ALA A 107 -6.87 -21.07 -4.79
N GLN A 108 -6.47 -20.43 -5.88
CA GLN A 108 -6.61 -20.94 -7.25
C GLN A 108 -5.45 -21.89 -7.60
N GLU A 109 -5.78 -23.12 -8.01
CA GLU A 109 -4.81 -24.20 -8.28
C GLU A 109 -3.71 -23.79 -9.26
N ARG A 110 -4.07 -23.11 -10.36
CA ARG A 110 -3.15 -22.67 -11.41
C ARG A 110 -2.03 -21.74 -10.93
N PHE A 111 -2.21 -21.05 -9.79
CA PHE A 111 -1.23 -20.12 -9.23
C PHE A 111 -0.40 -20.71 -8.10
N ARG A 112 -0.61 -21.97 -7.70
CA ARG A 112 0.13 -22.59 -6.59
C ARG A 112 1.63 -22.58 -6.83
N LYS A 113 2.07 -23.06 -7.99
CA LYS A 113 3.49 -23.07 -8.35
C LYS A 113 4.10 -21.67 -8.31
N SER A 114 3.43 -20.68 -8.90
CA SER A 114 3.92 -19.30 -8.90
C SER A 114 3.97 -18.69 -7.49
N PHE A 115 3.04 -19.06 -6.60
CA PHE A 115 3.05 -18.65 -5.20
C PHE A 115 4.20 -19.31 -4.42
N ASP A 116 4.52 -20.56 -4.74
CA ASP A 116 5.68 -21.25 -4.17
C ASP A 116 6.99 -20.63 -4.67
N ASP A 117 7.10 -20.35 -5.98
CA ASP A 117 8.27 -19.72 -6.60
C ASP A 117 8.55 -18.32 -6.02
N LEU A 118 7.50 -17.54 -5.71
CA LEU A 118 7.59 -16.22 -5.07
C LEU A 118 8.43 -16.24 -3.78
N ARG A 119 8.41 -17.37 -3.05
CA ARG A 119 9.12 -17.55 -1.79
C ARG A 119 10.61 -17.79 -1.98
N THR A 120 11.01 -18.24 -3.17
CA THR A 120 12.37 -18.64 -3.49
C THR A 120 13.16 -17.58 -4.26
N ALA A 121 12.59 -16.38 -4.44
CA ALA A 121 13.13 -15.32 -5.28
C ALA A 121 14.47 -14.71 -4.80
N GLY A 122 15.00 -15.20 -3.68
CA GLY A 122 16.31 -14.87 -3.14
C GLY A 122 16.26 -13.84 -2.01
N LYS A 123 17.18 -14.01 -1.05
CA LYS A 123 17.27 -13.18 0.16
C LYS A 123 17.32 -11.70 -0.15
N GLY A 124 16.45 -10.92 0.50
CA GLY A 124 16.42 -9.46 0.38
C GLY A 124 15.87 -8.91 -0.94
N ARG A 125 15.36 -9.75 -1.84
CA ARG A 125 14.68 -9.30 -3.07
C ARG A 125 13.16 -9.44 -2.91
N VAL A 126 12.43 -8.40 -3.28
CA VAL A 126 10.97 -8.44 -3.33
C VAL A 126 10.53 -9.16 -4.60
N ALA A 127 9.79 -10.26 -4.45
CA ALA A 127 9.04 -10.91 -5.51
C ALA A 127 7.60 -10.44 -5.55
N SER A 128 6.97 -10.49 -6.71
CA SER A 128 5.57 -10.13 -6.91
C SER A 128 4.85 -11.18 -7.74
N LEU A 129 3.61 -11.48 -7.36
CA LEU A 129 2.69 -12.36 -8.09
C LEU A 129 1.34 -11.65 -8.20
N LEU A 130 0.75 -11.71 -9.40
CA LEU A 130 -0.58 -11.20 -9.67
C LEU A 130 -1.57 -12.37 -9.79
N ILE A 131 -2.64 -12.36 -9.00
CA ILE A 131 -3.69 -13.37 -9.00
C ILE A 131 -5.02 -12.68 -9.32
N PRO A 132 -5.68 -12.95 -10.46
CA PRO A 132 -6.99 -12.38 -10.76
C PRO A 132 -8.01 -12.63 -9.65
N CYS A 133 -8.82 -11.62 -9.33
CA CYS A 133 -9.94 -11.77 -8.41
C CYS A 133 -10.95 -12.77 -8.98
N SER A 134 -11.60 -13.54 -8.11
CA SER A 134 -12.56 -14.57 -8.52
C SER A 134 -13.84 -14.02 -9.15
N ASP A 135 -14.19 -12.77 -8.85
CA ASP A 135 -15.32 -12.05 -9.44
C ASP A 135 -14.99 -11.43 -10.81
N GLY A 136 -13.74 -11.54 -11.27
CA GLY A 136 -13.27 -11.04 -12.54
C GLY A 136 -12.94 -9.55 -12.56
N ASP A 137 -13.09 -8.84 -11.45
CA ASP A 137 -12.75 -7.42 -11.33
C ASP A 137 -11.39 -7.26 -10.61
N GLY A 138 -10.36 -6.93 -11.39
CA GLY A 138 -9.02 -6.64 -10.88
C GLY A 138 -8.20 -7.87 -10.49
N HIS A 139 -7.16 -7.62 -9.68
CA HIS A 139 -6.20 -8.64 -9.26
C HIS A 139 -5.70 -8.42 -7.83
N TRP A 140 -5.36 -9.51 -7.17
CA TRP A 140 -4.52 -9.52 -5.99
C TRP A 140 -3.05 -9.35 -6.38
N ILE A 141 -2.38 -8.40 -5.74
CA ILE A 141 -0.95 -8.20 -5.78
C ILE A 141 -0.38 -8.83 -4.51
N VAL A 142 0.28 -9.97 -4.68
CA VAL A 142 1.02 -10.64 -3.62
C VAL A 142 2.47 -10.23 -3.76
N ARG A 143 3.07 -9.67 -2.70
CA ARG A 143 4.51 -9.41 -2.67
C ARG A 143 5.13 -10.15 -1.50
N ALA A 144 6.31 -10.73 -1.72
CA ALA A 144 7.05 -11.36 -0.65
C ALA A 144 8.54 -11.02 -0.69
N VAL A 145 9.15 -11.10 0.48
CA VAL A 145 10.61 -11.03 0.65
C VAL A 145 11.03 -12.06 1.69
N GLU A 146 12.09 -12.81 1.36
CA GLU A 146 12.73 -13.73 2.28
C GLU A 146 13.78 -12.99 3.13
N SER A 147 13.70 -13.17 4.44
CA SER A 147 14.67 -12.69 5.42
C SER A 147 15.86 -13.65 5.55
N GLY A 148 16.95 -13.19 6.16
CA GLY A 148 18.19 -13.96 6.29
C GLY A 148 18.05 -15.29 7.05
N ASP A 149 17.08 -15.36 7.96
CA ASP A 149 16.69 -16.50 8.81
C ASP A 149 15.73 -17.49 8.12
N GLY A 150 15.30 -17.21 6.88
CA GLY A 150 14.37 -18.04 6.11
C GLY A 150 12.89 -17.74 6.38
N SER A 151 12.58 -16.73 7.20
CA SER A 151 11.23 -16.21 7.35
C SER A 151 10.81 -15.45 6.09
N ILE A 152 9.57 -15.62 5.65
CA ILE A 152 9.04 -14.98 4.44
C ILE A 152 7.95 -14.00 4.84
N PHE A 153 8.17 -12.72 4.53
CA PHE A 153 7.23 -11.64 4.79
C PHE A 153 6.40 -11.40 3.56
N VAL A 154 5.07 -11.41 3.70
CA VAL A 154 4.13 -11.31 2.58
C VAL A 154 3.16 -10.15 2.81
N THR A 155 2.93 -9.35 1.77
CA THR A 155 1.82 -8.39 1.72
C THR A 155 0.79 -8.83 0.70
N LEU A 156 -0.49 -8.67 1.03
CA LEU A 156 -1.62 -8.91 0.14
C LEU A 156 -2.33 -7.59 -0.11
N GLN A 157 -2.52 -7.23 -1.38
CA GLN A 157 -3.25 -6.03 -1.78
C GLN A 157 -4.23 -6.37 -2.89
N CYS A 158 -5.49 -6.00 -2.74
CA CYS A 158 -6.48 -6.12 -3.80
C CYS A 158 -6.47 -4.84 -4.65
N ALA A 159 -6.28 -4.99 -5.95
CA ALA A 159 -6.35 -3.91 -6.94
C ALA A 159 -7.61 -4.10 -7.78
N ASN A 160 -8.78 -3.85 -7.20
CA ASN A 160 -10.08 -3.86 -7.87
C ASN A 160 -10.86 -2.57 -7.60
N GLY A 161 -11.93 -2.34 -8.37
CA GLY A 161 -12.76 -1.12 -8.23
C GLY A 161 -13.51 -1.04 -6.89
N ARG A 162 -13.57 -2.14 -6.14
CA ARG A 162 -14.19 -2.22 -4.82
C ARG A 162 -13.25 -1.78 -3.69
N TYR A 163 -11.94 -1.80 -3.91
CA TYR A 163 -10.97 -1.34 -2.93
C TYR A 163 -10.82 0.18 -3.03
N SER A 164 -11.49 0.91 -2.15
CA SER A 164 -11.33 2.35 -1.99
C SER A 164 -10.19 2.61 -1.01
N ALA A 165 -9.06 3.13 -1.51
CA ALA A 165 -7.99 3.63 -0.64
C ALA A 165 -8.56 4.68 0.31
N GLN A 166 -8.40 4.48 1.61
CA GLN A 166 -8.87 5.49 2.57
C GLN A 166 -7.90 6.66 2.53
N LEU A 167 -8.43 7.87 2.66
CA LEU A 167 -7.61 9.07 2.70
C LEU A 167 -7.52 9.57 4.14
N ALA A 168 -6.34 9.43 4.75
CA ALA A 168 -6.08 9.87 6.10
C ALA A 168 -5.84 11.39 6.18
N ASP A 169 -6.16 11.99 7.32
CA ASP A 169 -5.69 13.31 7.76
C ASP A 169 -6.00 14.50 6.84
N LEU A 170 -6.95 14.38 5.91
CA LEU A 170 -7.29 15.45 4.95
C LEU A 170 -7.69 16.76 5.62
N GLU A 171 -8.45 16.68 6.71
CA GLU A 171 -8.91 17.85 7.48
C GLU A 171 -7.71 18.61 8.08
N ALA A 172 -6.79 17.90 8.70
CA ALA A 172 -5.60 18.48 9.31
C ALA A 172 -4.60 18.99 8.25
N ALA A 173 -4.44 18.27 7.15
CA ALA A 173 -3.48 18.59 6.10
C ALA A 173 -3.88 19.82 5.27
N PHE A 174 -5.18 20.02 5.04
CA PHE A 174 -5.68 21.04 4.11
C PHE A 174 -6.70 22.02 4.73
N GLY A 175 -6.96 21.92 6.03
CA GLY A 175 -7.95 22.76 6.71
C GLY A 175 -9.37 22.55 6.18
N LEU A 176 -9.69 21.32 5.75
CA LEU A 176 -11.02 20.96 5.27
C LEU A 176 -11.95 20.72 6.46
N THR A 177 -13.21 21.08 6.28
CA THR A 177 -14.29 20.61 7.15
C THR A 177 -14.61 19.13 6.86
N PRO A 178 -15.27 18.39 7.77
CA PRO A 178 -15.69 17.02 7.51
C PRO A 178 -16.58 16.87 6.26
N CYS A 179 -17.38 17.89 5.92
CA CYS A 179 -18.16 17.90 4.70
C CYS A 179 -17.26 18.02 3.45
N GLU A 180 -16.31 18.95 3.48
CA GLU A 180 -15.36 19.15 2.39
C GLU A 180 -14.45 17.93 2.18
N ALA A 181 -13.98 17.29 3.25
CA ALA A 181 -13.20 16.06 3.18
C ALA A 181 -13.97 14.94 2.46
N ARG A 182 -15.26 14.74 2.79
CA ARG A 182 -16.13 13.77 2.10
C ARG A 182 -16.33 14.09 0.62
N VAL A 183 -16.44 15.37 0.25
CA VAL A 183 -16.52 15.78 -1.16
C VAL A 183 -15.21 15.46 -1.89
N VAL A 184 -14.07 15.77 -1.28
CA VAL A 184 -12.73 15.49 -1.83
C VAL A 184 -12.48 14.00 -2.00
N GLU A 185 -12.86 13.18 -1.01
CA GLU A 185 -12.78 11.73 -1.05
C GLU A 185 -13.65 11.14 -2.17
N GLY A 186 -14.90 11.61 -2.31
CA GLY A 186 -15.76 11.21 -3.43
C GLY A 186 -15.14 11.52 -4.79
N LEU A 187 -14.56 12.72 -4.95
CA LEU A 187 -13.84 13.09 -6.17
C LEU A 187 -12.58 12.24 -6.39
N TYR A 188 -11.89 11.84 -5.34
CA TYR A 188 -10.73 10.97 -5.43
C TYR A 188 -11.13 9.58 -5.96
N HIS A 189 -12.24 9.03 -5.48
CA HIS A 189 -12.79 7.73 -5.90
C HIS A 189 -13.51 7.72 -7.25
N GLY A 190 -13.34 8.74 -8.09
CA GLY A 190 -13.94 8.75 -9.42
C GLY A 190 -15.39 9.23 -9.47
N ARG A 191 -16.06 9.48 -8.33
CA ARG A 191 -17.46 9.96 -8.31
C ARG A 191 -17.62 11.31 -8.99
N SER A 192 -18.75 11.50 -9.63
CA SER A 192 -19.18 12.75 -10.23
C SER A 192 -19.79 13.70 -9.18
N PRO A 193 -19.84 15.00 -9.46
CA PRO A 193 -20.51 15.95 -8.56
C PRO A 193 -21.99 15.64 -8.32
N GLN A 194 -22.65 14.94 -9.25
CA GLN A 194 -24.05 14.52 -9.08
C GLN A 194 -24.14 13.34 -8.10
N GLU A 195 -23.31 12.31 -8.26
CA GLU A 195 -23.28 11.17 -7.33
C GLU A 195 -22.95 11.62 -5.90
N ILE A 196 -22.01 12.56 -5.74
CA ILE A 196 -21.68 13.15 -4.43
C ILE A 196 -22.87 13.92 -3.85
N ALA A 197 -23.65 14.60 -4.70
CA ALA A 197 -24.83 15.35 -4.28
C ALA A 197 -25.92 14.41 -3.77
N ASP A 198 -26.14 13.30 -4.50
CA ASP A 198 -27.11 12.27 -4.17
C ASP A 198 -26.70 11.54 -2.87
N GLU A 199 -25.43 11.18 -2.72
CA GLU A 199 -24.90 10.52 -1.50
C GLU A 199 -24.97 11.40 -0.25
N GLN A 200 -24.78 12.72 -0.40
CA GLN A 200 -24.79 13.67 0.72
C GLN A 200 -26.15 14.34 0.93
N GLU A 201 -27.18 13.98 0.14
CA GLU A 201 -28.52 14.56 0.18
C GLU A 201 -28.54 16.11 0.09
N ILE A 202 -27.67 16.68 -0.75
CA ILE A 202 -27.57 18.13 -1.00
C ILE A 202 -27.68 18.46 -2.48
N SER A 203 -27.88 19.74 -2.83
CA SER A 203 -27.96 20.12 -4.25
C SER A 203 -26.60 20.04 -4.94
N ILE A 204 -26.60 19.69 -6.23
CA ILE A 204 -25.39 19.72 -7.07
C ILE A 204 -24.71 21.11 -7.08
N HIS A 205 -25.48 22.19 -6.95
CA HIS A 205 -24.94 23.54 -6.83
C HIS A 205 -24.10 23.71 -5.55
N THR A 206 -24.55 23.12 -4.44
CA THR A 206 -23.83 23.12 -3.16
C THR A 206 -22.56 22.30 -3.28
N VAL A 207 -22.62 21.10 -3.87
CA VAL A 207 -21.43 20.29 -4.14
C VAL A 207 -20.41 21.03 -5.00
N ARG A 208 -20.83 21.64 -6.11
CA ARG A 208 -19.94 22.44 -6.97
C ARG A 208 -19.28 23.60 -6.22
N ALA A 209 -20.01 24.25 -5.32
CA ALA A 209 -19.45 25.29 -4.46
C ALA A 209 -18.42 24.72 -3.46
N HIS A 210 -18.69 23.55 -2.85
CA HIS A 210 -17.73 22.85 -2.01
C HIS A 210 -16.48 22.46 -2.78
N ILE A 211 -16.61 21.88 -3.98
CA ILE A 211 -15.48 21.50 -4.84
C ILE A 211 -14.58 22.71 -5.09
N ARG A 212 -15.15 23.86 -5.50
CA ARG A 212 -14.37 25.08 -5.74
C ARG A 212 -13.60 25.53 -4.50
N ARG A 213 -14.25 25.55 -3.33
CA ARG A 213 -13.59 25.91 -2.07
C ARG A 213 -12.49 24.92 -1.68
N CYS A 214 -12.72 23.63 -1.89
CA CYS A 214 -11.71 22.60 -1.64
C CYS A 214 -10.50 22.81 -2.53
N TYR A 215 -10.72 23.08 -3.83
CA TYR A 215 -9.66 23.35 -4.79
C TYR A 215 -8.85 24.60 -4.40
N ASP A 216 -9.55 25.66 -3.98
CA ASP A 216 -8.91 26.88 -3.47
C ASP A 216 -8.07 26.59 -2.21
N LYS A 217 -8.60 25.85 -1.23
CA LYS A 217 -7.89 25.45 0.01
C LYS A 217 -6.70 24.55 -0.24
N MET A 218 -6.84 23.62 -1.18
CA MET A 218 -5.78 22.68 -1.55
C MET A 218 -4.80 23.27 -2.57
N HIS A 219 -5.03 24.51 -3.03
CA HIS A 219 -4.24 25.18 -4.06
C HIS A 219 -4.07 24.33 -5.33
N ILE A 220 -5.19 23.82 -5.85
CA ILE A 220 -5.26 23.02 -7.08
C ILE A 220 -6.33 23.58 -8.01
N SER A 221 -6.23 23.28 -9.31
CA SER A 221 -7.17 23.77 -10.33
C SER A 221 -7.89 22.65 -11.08
N CYS A 222 -7.45 21.40 -10.95
CA CYS A 222 -8.05 20.28 -11.67
C CYS A 222 -8.04 18.97 -10.87
N ARG A 223 -8.78 17.98 -11.36
CA ARG A 223 -8.95 16.69 -10.70
C ARG A 223 -7.66 15.86 -10.72
N GLU A 224 -6.85 16.01 -11.75
CA GLU A 224 -5.56 15.33 -11.89
C GLU A 224 -4.57 15.81 -10.81
N GLN A 225 -4.57 17.11 -10.51
CA GLN A 225 -3.79 17.66 -9.39
C GLN A 225 -4.30 17.18 -8.04
N LEU A 226 -5.62 17.02 -7.89
CA LEU A 226 -6.21 16.39 -6.70
C LEU A 226 -5.65 14.98 -6.51
N TRP A 227 -5.64 14.15 -7.57
CA TRP A 227 -5.10 12.80 -7.51
C TRP A 227 -3.61 12.77 -7.16
N HIS A 228 -2.81 13.59 -7.83
CA HIS A 228 -1.38 13.70 -7.57
C HIS A 228 -1.09 14.12 -6.12
N ARG A 229 -1.86 15.08 -5.58
CA ARG A 229 -1.65 15.61 -4.23
C ARG A 229 -2.13 14.66 -3.13
N LEU A 230 -3.17 13.89 -3.39
CA LEU A 230 -3.77 12.99 -2.39
C LEU A 230 -3.15 11.59 -2.34
N GLY A 231 -2.33 11.21 -3.33
CA GLY A 231 -1.68 9.89 -3.35
C GLY A 231 -0.85 9.58 -2.09
N ALA A 232 -0.27 10.59 -1.44
CA ALA A 232 0.50 10.43 -0.21
C ALA A 232 -0.36 10.18 1.05
N TYR A 233 -1.67 10.37 0.97
CA TYR A 233 -2.62 10.20 2.08
C TYR A 233 -3.39 8.88 1.99
N GLN A 234 -3.10 8.07 0.96
CA GLN A 234 -3.70 6.75 0.80
C GLN A 234 -3.18 5.78 1.87
N ILE A 235 -4.13 5.15 2.55
CA ILE A 235 -3.91 3.97 3.39
C ILE A 235 -4.81 2.82 2.89
#